data_AF-A0A8S9LZI1-F1
#
_entry.id   AF-A0A8S9LZI1-F1
#
_cell.length_a   1.000
_cell.length_b   1.000
_cell.length_c   1.000
_cell.angle_alpha   90.00
_cell.angle_beta   90.00
_cell.angle_gamma   90.00
#
_symmetry.space_group_name_H-M   'P 1'
#
loop_
_entity.id
_entity.type
_entity.pdbx_description
1 polymer ?
#
loop_
_entity_poly.entity_id
_entity_poly.type
_entity_poly.pdbx_seq_one_letter_code
_entity_poly.pdbx_strand_id
1 'polypeptide(L)'
;MPIGCGNFRARKVLEIFTDLDVFSRQISQDSFGDGDDYCIMPKAGDVWAIYRNWSNGIEVADLQSQSYDLVEVLDDKMDYKVLLLAPEGGFESVDSKGFGSVYVAATEHWMDGADVRFTVPKCELLRFSHRVHTLKVTKEMRGVSQQVYEPSF
;
A
#
# COMPACT_ATOMS: atom_id res chain seq x y z
N MET A 1 5.79 -11.61 -12.23
CA MET A 1 5.28 -10.55 -11.35
C MET A 1 6.47 -9.89 -10.65
N PRO A 2 6.60 -8.55 -10.64
CA PRO A 2 7.41 -7.89 -9.63
C PRO A 2 6.78 -8.19 -8.27
N ILE A 3 7.53 -8.89 -7.42
CA ILE A 3 7.07 -9.31 -6.10
C ILE A 3 7.51 -8.21 -5.12
N GLY A 4 6.57 -7.39 -4.65
CA GLY A 4 6.85 -6.34 -3.67
C GLY A 4 6.55 -6.74 -2.21
N CYS A 5 5.97 -7.93 -2.01
CA CYS A 5 5.70 -8.51 -0.70
C CYS A 5 6.05 -10.01 -0.69
N GLY A 6 6.58 -10.51 0.42
CA GLY A 6 7.01 -11.90 0.57
C GLY A 6 8.31 -12.06 1.36
N ASN A 7 8.85 -13.28 1.30
CA ASN A 7 10.14 -13.62 1.92
C ASN A 7 11.25 -13.46 0.88
N PHE A 8 12.23 -12.64 1.20
CA PHE A 8 13.38 -12.37 0.35
C PHE A 8 14.65 -12.79 1.09
N ARG A 9 15.57 -13.38 0.35
CA ARG A 9 16.92 -13.67 0.85
C ARG A 9 17.91 -12.77 0.13
N ALA A 10 18.56 -11.90 0.89
CA ALA A 10 19.61 -11.05 0.36
C ALA A 10 20.79 -11.93 -0.08
N ARG A 11 21.32 -11.65 -1.29
CA ARG A 11 22.60 -12.19 -1.71
C ARG A 11 23.67 -11.14 -1.42
N LYS A 12 24.80 -11.58 -0.87
CA LYS A 12 25.99 -10.74 -0.67
C LYS A 12 26.69 -10.53 -2.01
N VAL A 13 26.16 -9.62 -2.83
CA VAL A 13 26.74 -9.19 -4.11
C VAL A 13 26.89 -7.67 -4.08
N LEU A 14 28.03 -7.17 -4.54
CA LEU A 14 28.23 -5.75 -4.78
C LEU A 14 27.66 -5.40 -6.15
N GLU A 15 26.49 -4.78 -6.16
CA GLU A 15 25.90 -4.17 -7.36
C GLU A 15 25.96 -2.64 -7.23
N ILE A 16 26.42 -1.98 -8.28
CA ILE A 16 26.47 -0.53 -8.37
C ILE A 16 25.21 -0.08 -9.08
N PHE A 17 24.35 0.64 -8.37
CA PHE A 17 23.17 1.26 -8.94
C PHE A 17 23.48 2.73 -9.23
N THR A 18 23.19 3.17 -10.45
CA THR A 18 23.36 4.58 -10.87
C THR A 18 22.14 5.43 -10.54
N ASP A 19 20.97 4.82 -10.41
CA ASP A 19 19.71 5.47 -10.06
C ASP A 19 19.46 5.35 -8.55
N LEU A 20 19.72 6.44 -7.82
CA LEU A 20 19.53 6.50 -6.37
C LEU A 20 18.05 6.62 -5.96
N ASP A 21 17.19 7.07 -6.88
CA ASP A 21 15.73 7.15 -6.68
C ASP A 21 15.06 5.76 -6.55
N VAL A 22 15.80 4.69 -6.83
CA VAL A 22 15.32 3.30 -6.69
C VAL A 22 15.30 2.86 -5.21
N PHE A 23 16.04 3.56 -4.33
CA PHE A 23 16.17 3.21 -2.91
C PHE A 23 15.45 4.22 -2.02
N SER A 24 14.15 4.07 -1.85
CA SER A 24 13.35 4.91 -0.94
C SER A 24 13.09 4.27 0.43
N ARG A 25 13.64 3.08 0.71
CA ARG A 25 13.20 2.27 1.87
C ARG A 25 14.32 1.51 2.57
N GLN A 26 14.37 1.68 3.89
CA GLN A 26 15.03 0.76 4.80
C GLN A 26 14.06 -0.39 5.15
N ILE A 27 14.45 -1.63 4.84
CA ILE A 27 13.67 -2.83 5.17
C ILE A 27 14.22 -3.39 6.48
N SER A 28 13.34 -3.69 7.43
CA SER A 28 13.72 -4.38 8.66
C SER A 28 13.99 -5.86 8.38
N GLN A 29 15.11 -6.36 8.88
CA GLN A 29 15.43 -7.78 8.85
C GLN A 29 14.51 -8.54 9.83
N ASP A 30 14.00 -9.69 9.42
CA ASP A 30 13.28 -10.57 10.35
C ASP A 30 14.27 -11.48 11.06
N SER A 31 14.21 -11.47 12.39
CA SER A 31 15.14 -12.17 13.29
C SER A 31 15.01 -13.70 13.28
N PHE A 32 14.34 -14.28 12.27
CA PHE A 32 14.01 -15.71 12.21
C PHE A 32 15.08 -16.58 11.53
N GLY A 33 16.25 -16.05 11.18
CA GLY A 33 17.29 -16.81 10.47
C GLY A 33 18.70 -16.20 10.47
N ASP A 34 19.59 -16.80 9.67
CA ASP A 34 20.98 -16.38 9.44
C ASP A 34 21.00 -15.05 8.68
N GLY A 35 20.86 -13.92 9.38
CA GLY A 35 21.33 -12.57 8.97
C GLY A 35 20.77 -11.92 7.69
N ASP A 36 20.25 -12.67 6.74
CA ASP A 36 20.10 -12.31 5.34
C ASP A 36 18.65 -12.52 4.84
N ASP A 37 17.74 -12.94 5.72
CA ASP A 37 16.32 -13.12 5.40
C ASP A 37 15.49 -11.87 5.78
N TYR A 38 14.66 -11.42 4.85
CA TYR A 38 13.81 -10.24 4.97
C TYR A 38 12.36 -10.59 4.62
N CYS A 39 11.41 -10.34 5.52
CA CYS A 39 9.99 -10.53 5.28
C CYS A 39 9.31 -9.17 5.07
N ILE A 40 8.83 -8.93 3.86
CA ILE A 40 8.03 -7.74 3.55
C ILE A 40 6.57 -8.17 3.50
N MET A 41 5.89 -8.11 4.63
CA MET A 41 4.47 -8.47 4.74
C MET A 41 3.62 -7.29 5.17
N PRO A 42 2.38 -7.16 4.66
CA PRO A 42 1.42 -6.21 5.20
C PRO A 42 1.16 -6.53 6.68
N LYS A 43 1.23 -5.50 7.54
CA LYS A 43 0.95 -5.59 8.97
C LYS A 43 -0.16 -4.61 9.34
N ALA A 44 -0.93 -4.91 10.39
CA ALA A 44 -1.96 -4.00 10.88
C ALA A 44 -1.39 -2.60 11.17
N GLY A 45 -2.06 -1.56 10.67
CA GLY A 45 -1.64 -0.16 10.71
C GLY A 45 -0.82 0.31 9.51
N ASP A 46 -0.29 -0.60 8.69
CA ASP A 46 0.44 -0.21 7.49
C ASP A 46 -0.52 0.25 6.38
N VAL A 47 -0.10 1.26 5.62
CA VAL A 47 -0.77 1.67 4.40
C VAL A 47 -0.09 1.04 3.20
N TRP A 48 -0.87 0.48 2.28
CA TRP A 48 -0.38 -0.23 1.11
C TRP A 48 -1.11 0.21 -0.16
N ALA A 49 -0.37 0.25 -1.26
CA ALA A 49 -0.94 0.27 -2.59
C ALA A 49 -1.27 -1.17 -3.01
N ILE A 50 -2.52 -1.41 -3.37
CA ILE A 50 -3.01 -2.69 -3.89
C ILE A 50 -3.44 -2.56 -5.34
N TYR A 51 -3.28 -3.63 -6.11
CA TYR A 51 -3.79 -3.70 -7.49
C TYR A 51 -5.31 -3.72 -7.49
N ARG A 52 -5.89 -2.78 -8.23
CA ARG A 52 -7.34 -2.61 -8.35
C ARG A 52 -8.01 -3.77 -9.08
N ASN A 53 -7.48 -4.17 -10.25
CA ASN A 53 -7.98 -5.28 -11.06
C ASN A 53 -7.03 -6.49 -11.00
N TRP A 54 -6.73 -6.95 -9.79
CA TRP A 54 -5.84 -8.10 -9.60
C TRP A 54 -6.50 -9.42 -10.08
N SER A 55 -5.70 -10.28 -10.70
CA SER A 55 -6.07 -11.67 -11.00
C SER A 55 -4.84 -12.56 -11.02
N ASN A 56 -5.00 -13.86 -10.74
CA ASN A 56 -3.90 -14.83 -10.71
C ASN A 56 -3.17 -14.96 -12.07
N GLY A 57 -3.78 -14.55 -13.17
CA GLY A 57 -3.23 -14.66 -14.53
C GLY A 57 -2.64 -13.36 -15.08
N ILE A 58 -2.53 -12.30 -14.27
CA ILE A 58 -2.09 -10.99 -14.77
C ILE A 58 -0.63 -11.05 -15.26
N GLU A 59 -0.39 -10.57 -16.48
CA GLU A 59 0.95 -10.52 -17.04
C GLU A 59 1.74 -9.33 -16.49
N VAL A 60 3.07 -9.43 -16.50
CA VAL A 60 3.94 -8.34 -16.01
C VAL A 60 3.77 -7.06 -16.84
N ALA A 61 3.51 -7.19 -18.13
CA ALA A 61 3.26 -6.06 -19.02
C ALA A 61 2.01 -5.28 -18.61
N ASP A 62 0.96 -5.98 -18.18
CA ASP A 62 -0.30 -5.36 -17.78
C ASP A 62 -0.16 -4.53 -16.50
N LEU A 63 0.73 -4.94 -15.59
CA LEU A 63 0.98 -4.27 -14.30
C LEU A 63 1.49 -2.84 -14.44
N GLN A 64 2.20 -2.52 -15.53
CA GLN A 64 2.67 -1.15 -15.79
C GLN A 64 1.53 -0.18 -16.06
N SER A 65 0.39 -0.69 -16.52
CA SER A 65 -0.83 0.08 -16.82
C SER A 65 -1.90 -0.01 -15.73
N GLN A 66 -1.67 -0.81 -14.68
CA GLN A 66 -2.65 -1.03 -13.62
C GLN A 66 -2.78 0.20 -12.72
N SER A 67 -4.02 0.50 -12.36
CA SER A 67 -4.34 1.47 -11.32
C SER A 67 -4.21 0.82 -9.94
N TYR A 68 -3.89 1.65 -8.94
CA TYR A 68 -3.73 1.24 -7.56
C TYR A 68 -4.81 1.86 -6.69
N ASP A 69 -5.21 1.12 -5.66
CA ASP A 69 -5.97 1.65 -4.53
C ASP A 69 -5.09 1.71 -3.29
N LEU A 70 -5.25 2.77 -2.50
CA LEU A 70 -4.57 2.91 -1.21
C LEU A 70 -5.45 2.31 -0.12
N VAL A 71 -4.87 1.45 0.70
CA VAL A 71 -5.59 0.82 1.81
C VAL A 71 -4.78 0.83 3.09
N GLU A 72 -5.45 1.01 4.24
CA GLU A 72 -4.88 0.69 5.55
C GLU A 72 -5.20 -0.76 5.91
N VAL A 73 -4.21 -1.52 6.35
CA VAL A 73 -4.42 -2.86 6.91
C VAL A 73 -4.96 -2.74 8.34
N LEU A 74 -6.14 -3.29 8.60
CA LEU A 74 -6.78 -3.27 9.91
C LEU A 74 -6.46 -4.53 10.75
N ASP A 75 -6.27 -5.67 10.10
CA ASP A 75 -6.01 -6.98 10.73
C ASP A 75 -5.21 -7.86 9.76
N ASP A 76 -4.18 -8.53 10.25
CA ASP A 76 -3.24 -9.38 9.48
C ASP A 76 -3.18 -10.84 10.01
N LYS A 77 -4.02 -11.20 10.99
CA LYS A 77 -3.94 -12.50 11.68
C LYS A 77 -4.36 -13.69 10.80
N MET A 78 -5.55 -13.64 10.22
CA MET A 78 -6.09 -14.71 9.37
C MET A 78 -5.96 -14.32 7.91
N ASP A 79 -6.91 -13.55 7.39
CA ASP A 79 -6.79 -12.81 6.13
C ASP A 79 -6.59 -11.33 6.41
N TYR A 80 -6.24 -10.56 5.38
CA TYR A 80 -5.98 -9.14 5.53
C TYR A 80 -7.29 -8.36 5.47
N LYS A 81 -7.77 -7.85 6.60
CA LYS A 81 -8.87 -6.87 6.59
C LYS A 81 -8.27 -5.52 6.27
N VAL A 82 -8.84 -4.83 5.30
CA VAL A 82 -8.32 -3.55 4.83
C VAL A 82 -9.42 -2.49 4.77
N LEU A 83 -9.02 -1.23 4.90
CA LEU A 83 -9.87 -0.05 4.74
C LEU A 83 -9.39 0.75 3.54
N LEU A 84 -10.27 1.02 2.59
CA LEU A 84 -10.00 1.90 1.46
C LEU A 84 -9.76 3.34 1.92
N LEU A 85 -8.70 3.95 1.39
CA LEU A 85 -8.37 5.35 1.58
C LEU A 85 -8.63 6.12 0.28
N ALA A 86 -9.22 7.30 0.41
CA ALA A 86 -9.52 8.21 -0.69
C ALA A 86 -8.84 9.56 -0.46
N PRO A 87 -8.48 10.30 -1.52
CA PRO A 87 -8.03 11.68 -1.37
C PRO A 87 -9.14 12.54 -0.74
N GLU A 88 -8.75 13.54 0.05
CA GLU A 88 -9.67 14.52 0.62
C GLU A 88 -10.44 15.23 -0.51
N GLY A 89 -11.77 15.11 -0.50
CA GLY A 89 -12.66 15.57 -1.58
C GLY A 89 -13.28 14.44 -2.41
N GLY A 90 -12.85 13.20 -2.20
CA GLY A 90 -13.39 12.01 -2.86
C GLY A 90 -12.70 11.69 -4.19
N PHE A 91 -13.11 10.60 -4.82
CA PHE A 91 -12.50 10.13 -6.07
C PHE A 91 -12.81 11.03 -7.28
N GLU A 92 -13.84 11.87 -7.19
CA GLU A 92 -14.26 12.80 -8.26
C GLU A 92 -13.50 14.13 -8.24
N SER A 93 -12.79 14.46 -7.15
CA SER A 93 -12.12 15.74 -6.96
C SER A 93 -10.63 15.73 -7.26
N VAL A 94 -10.16 14.81 -8.11
CA VAL A 94 -8.75 14.79 -8.55
C VAL A 94 -8.56 15.85 -9.63
N ASP A 95 -8.65 17.13 -9.22
CA ASP A 95 -8.05 18.20 -10.00
C ASP A 95 -6.55 17.91 -10.12
N SER A 96 -6.00 18.16 -11.30
CA SER A 96 -4.67 17.78 -11.82
C SER A 96 -3.44 18.29 -11.05
N LYS A 97 -3.58 18.69 -9.77
CA LYS A 97 -2.49 19.00 -8.84
C LYS A 97 -2.26 17.84 -7.86
N GLY A 98 -1.97 16.66 -8.40
CA GLY A 98 -1.82 15.39 -7.67
C GLY A 98 -0.58 15.23 -6.79
N PHE A 99 0.01 16.32 -6.28
CA PHE A 99 1.15 16.27 -5.36
C PHE A 99 0.82 17.05 -4.10
N GLY A 100 0.32 16.35 -3.07
CA GLY A 100 -0.03 16.94 -1.77
C GLY A 100 -1.38 16.54 -1.19
N SER A 101 -2.13 15.64 -1.83
CA SER A 101 -3.44 15.21 -1.32
C SER A 101 -3.29 14.41 -0.03
N VAL A 102 -3.95 14.91 1.00
CA VAL A 102 -4.21 14.19 2.24
C VAL A 102 -5.21 13.08 1.94
N TYR A 103 -5.01 11.89 2.49
CA TYR A 103 -5.94 10.78 2.36
C TYR A 103 -6.76 10.60 3.63
N VAL A 104 -8.00 10.16 3.48
CA VAL A 104 -8.92 9.85 4.57
C VAL A 104 -9.58 8.50 4.33
N ALA A 105 -10.21 7.93 5.36
CA ALA A 105 -11.06 6.77 5.18
C ALA A 105 -12.12 7.07 4.11
N ALA A 106 -12.18 6.24 3.08
CA ALA A 106 -13.19 6.38 2.04
C ALA A 106 -14.58 6.22 2.67
N THR A 107 -15.57 6.98 2.17
CA THR A 107 -16.97 6.84 2.58
C THR A 107 -17.74 5.87 1.69
N GLU A 108 -17.28 5.69 0.46
CA GLU A 108 -17.88 4.84 -0.56
C GLU A 108 -16.81 4.21 -1.44
N HIS A 109 -17.07 3.00 -1.92
CA HIS A 109 -16.21 2.34 -2.89
C HIS A 109 -16.40 2.95 -4.29
N TRP A 110 -15.31 3.23 -5.01
CA TRP A 110 -15.33 4.03 -6.24
C TRP A 110 -16.07 3.40 -7.43
N MET A 111 -16.35 2.08 -7.42
CA MET A 111 -17.09 1.40 -8.50
C MET A 111 -18.60 1.28 -8.24
N ASP A 112 -18.97 0.93 -7.03
CA ASP A 112 -20.27 0.35 -6.72
C ASP A 112 -20.89 0.91 -5.42
N GLY A 113 -20.20 1.83 -4.73
CA GLY A 113 -20.65 2.37 -3.45
C GLY A 113 -20.72 1.33 -2.34
N ALA A 114 -20.07 0.17 -2.52
CA ALA A 114 -20.05 -0.93 -1.57
C ALA A 114 -19.19 -0.63 -0.33
N ASP A 115 -19.06 -1.62 0.55
CA ASP A 115 -18.27 -1.51 1.78
C ASP A 115 -16.80 -1.18 1.47
N VAL A 116 -16.35 -0.05 2.03
CA VAL A 116 -14.97 0.42 1.97
C VAL A 116 -14.02 -0.44 2.81
N ARG A 117 -14.58 -1.33 3.65
CA ARG A 117 -13.84 -2.38 4.35
C ARG A 117 -14.05 -3.71 3.65
N PHE A 118 -12.96 -4.35 3.28
CA PHE A 118 -13.01 -5.65 2.63
C PHE A 118 -11.85 -6.53 3.09
N THR A 119 -11.92 -7.80 2.71
CA THR A 119 -10.91 -8.80 3.08
C THR A 119 -10.13 -9.20 1.84
N VAL A 120 -8.80 -9.11 1.91
CA VAL A 120 -7.88 -9.69 0.92
C VAL A 120 -7.40 -11.03 1.49
N PRO A 121 -7.75 -12.17 0.85
CA PRO A 121 -7.29 -13.48 1.30
C PRO A 121 -5.76 -13.56 1.31
N LYS A 122 -5.18 -14.33 2.24
CA LYS A 122 -3.71 -14.54 2.26
C LYS A 122 -3.17 -15.19 0.98
N CYS A 123 -3.99 -15.99 0.28
CA CYS A 123 -3.61 -16.55 -1.01
C CYS A 123 -3.49 -15.49 -2.12
N GLU A 124 -4.07 -14.30 -1.93
CA GLU A 124 -3.99 -13.14 -2.82
C GLU A 124 -2.94 -12.12 -2.33
N LEU A 125 -1.94 -12.53 -1.55
CA LEU A 125 -0.88 -11.65 -1.04
C LEU A 125 -0.24 -10.81 -2.16
N LEU A 126 -0.11 -11.38 -3.35
CA LEU A 126 0.41 -10.74 -4.55
C LEU A 126 -0.39 -9.51 -5.03
N ARG A 127 -1.60 -9.29 -4.49
CA ARG A 127 -2.37 -8.07 -4.71
C ARG A 127 -1.75 -6.84 -4.05
N PHE A 128 -0.95 -7.03 -3.00
CA PHE A 128 -0.17 -5.98 -2.35
C PHE A 128 1.08 -5.65 -3.17
N SER A 129 1.11 -4.45 -3.76
CA SER A 129 2.24 -4.01 -4.58
C SER A 129 3.38 -3.50 -3.71
N HIS A 130 3.16 -2.39 -3.00
CA HIS A 130 4.17 -1.79 -2.14
C HIS A 130 3.51 -1.01 -1.00
N ARG A 131 4.15 -1.04 0.17
CA ARG A 131 3.79 -0.18 1.30
C ARG A 131 3.96 1.30 0.93
N VAL A 132 3.07 2.16 1.37
CA VAL A 132 3.17 3.61 1.21
C VAL A 132 3.42 4.23 2.58
N HIS A 133 4.45 5.06 2.69
CA HIS A 133 4.73 5.77 3.93
C HIS A 133 3.75 6.92 4.08
N THR A 134 2.94 6.85 5.13
CA THR A 134 1.99 7.88 5.47
C THR A 134 2.16 8.27 6.93
N LEU A 135 2.16 9.56 7.21
CA LEU A 135 2.02 10.06 8.56
C LEU A 135 0.53 10.08 8.90
N LYS A 136 0.14 9.25 9.88
CA LYS A 136 -1.22 9.25 10.42
C LYS A 136 -1.35 10.40 11.40
N VAL A 137 -2.12 11.42 11.03
CA VAL A 137 -2.35 12.63 11.84
C VAL A 137 -3.84 12.72 12.16
N THR A 138 -4.19 13.31 13.30
CA THR A 138 -5.57 13.70 13.58
C THR A 138 -5.69 15.19 13.33
N LYS A 139 -6.56 15.58 12.40
CA LYS A 139 -6.73 16.97 12.00
C LYS A 139 -8.19 17.36 12.17
N GLU A 140 -8.44 18.56 12.71
CA GLU A 140 -9.77 19.13 12.66
C GLU A 140 -10.05 19.62 11.24
N MET A 141 -11.05 19.03 10.62
CA MET A 141 -11.56 19.42 9.31
C MET A 141 -13.03 19.77 9.47
N ARG A 142 -13.38 21.02 9.15
CA ARG A 142 -14.76 21.54 9.23
C ARG A 142 -15.43 21.35 10.60
N GLY A 143 -14.66 21.45 11.69
CA GLY A 143 -15.13 21.30 13.08
C GLY A 143 -15.31 19.85 13.54
N VAL A 144 -14.84 18.87 12.75
CA VAL A 144 -14.80 17.46 13.12
C VAL A 144 -13.35 16.99 13.11
N SER A 145 -12.93 16.34 14.19
CA SER A 145 -11.63 15.66 14.23
C SER A 145 -11.67 14.41 13.36
N GLN A 146 -10.88 14.37 12.29
CA GLN A 146 -10.76 13.23 11.38
C GLN A 146 -9.32 12.72 11.34
N GLN A 147 -9.20 11.41 11.19
CA GLN A 147 -7.91 10.75 10.96
C GLN A 147 -7.53 10.89 9.48
N VAL A 148 -6.34 11.43 9.25
CA VAL A 148 -5.81 11.74 7.95
C VAL A 148 -4.45 11.06 7.74
N TYR A 149 -4.13 10.75 6.49
CA TYR A 149 -2.90 10.09 6.08
C TYR A 149 -2.20 11.01 5.09
N GLU A 150 -1.10 11.60 5.53
CA GLU A 150 -0.27 12.47 4.68
C GLU A 150 0.88 11.66 4.10
N PRO A 151 1.02 11.53 2.76
CA PRO A 151 2.15 10.83 2.17
C PRO A 151 3.46 11.52 2.54
N SER A 152 4.40 10.75 3.10
CA SER A 152 5.77 11.22 3.35
C SER A 152 6.66 10.66 2.25
N PHE A 153 7.12 11.53 1.35
CA PHE A 153 8.11 11.21 0.31
C PHE A 153 9.53 11.39 0.85
#